data_AF-A0A1C0TUG4-F1
#
_entry.id   AF-A0A1C0TUG4-F1
#
_cell.length_a   1.000
_cell.length_b   1.000
_cell.length_c   1.000
_cell.angle_alpha   90.00
_cell.angle_beta   90.00
_cell.angle_gamma   90.00
#
_symmetry.space_group_name_H-M   'P 1'
#
loop_
_entity.id
_entity.type
_entity.pdbx_description
1 polymer ?
#
loop_
_entity_poly.entity_id
_entity_poly.type
_entity_poly.pdbx_seq_one_letter_code
_entity_poly.pdbx_strand_id
1 'polypeptide(L)'
;MKNVATAIGVSLLSPILVGALLGVYFLVSVGEAALFWQVFTTAIANAHIVGISMAVCVLPTYHLLYKRNKVSYSAVMTAAMLGGAALTYVFSVSGGPILIANSIMCSLAAALFLYSLRQRSTV
;
A
#
# COMPACT_ATOMS: atom_id res chain seq x y z
N MET A 1 -15.49 0.44 -15.65
CA MET A 1 -14.85 -0.52 -14.72
C MET A 1 -13.41 -0.89 -15.07
N LYS A 2 -12.98 -0.93 -16.34
CA LYS A 2 -11.59 -1.21 -16.73
C LYS A 2 -10.54 -0.32 -16.02
N ASN A 3 -10.86 0.96 -15.84
CA ASN A 3 -9.97 1.95 -15.21
C ASN A 3 -9.66 1.65 -13.73
N VAL A 4 -10.61 1.06 -13.00
CA VAL A 4 -10.45 0.70 -11.58
C VAL A 4 -9.56 -0.53 -11.45
N ALA A 5 -9.77 -1.55 -12.29
CA ALA A 5 -8.93 -2.75 -12.30
C ALA A 5 -7.46 -2.42 -12.62
N THR A 6 -7.22 -1.53 -13.59
CA THR A 6 -5.86 -1.06 -13.89
C THR A 6 -5.26 -0.25 -12.75
N ALA A 7 -6.05 0.58 -12.06
CA ALA A 7 -5.58 1.36 -10.92
C ALA A 7 -5.23 0.46 -9.72
N ILE A 8 -5.98 -0.64 -9.52
CA ILE A 8 -5.64 -1.67 -8.53
C ILE A 8 -4.32 -2.34 -8.92
N GLY A 9 -4.13 -2.70 -10.19
CA GLY A 9 -2.85 -3.25 -10.68
C GLY A 9 -1.64 -2.35 -10.38
N VAL A 10 -1.78 -1.03 -10.57
CA VAL A 10 -0.72 -0.06 -10.23
C VAL A 10 -0.47 0.02 -8.72
N SER A 11 -1.50 -0.13 -7.89
CA SER A 11 -1.36 -0.13 -6.43
C SER A 11 -0.56 -1.33 -5.89
N LEU A 12 -0.56 -2.47 -6.60
CA LEU A 12 0.26 -3.66 -6.28
C LEU A 12 1.76 -3.45 -6.52
N LEU A 13 2.17 -2.32 -7.08
CA LEU A 13 3.59 -1.93 -7.15
C LEU A 13 4.11 -1.40 -5.81
N SER A 14 3.23 -1.05 -4.86
CA SER A 14 3.66 -0.47 -3.57
C SER A 14 4.62 -1.36 -2.77
N PRO A 15 4.42 -2.69 -2.66
CA PRO A 15 5.34 -3.57 -1.94
C PRO A 15 6.73 -3.61 -2.55
N ILE A 16 6.81 -3.53 -3.88
CA ILE A 16 8.08 -3.49 -4.61
C ILE A 16 8.79 -2.16 -4.33
N LEU A 17 8.09 -1.04 -4.41
CA LEU A 17 8.66 0.29 -4.18
C LEU A 17 9.14 0.47 -2.74
N VAL A 18 8.29 0.13 -1.76
CA VAL A 18 8.64 0.26 -0.33
C VAL A 18 9.70 -0.76 0.06
N GLY A 19 9.60 -2.01 -0.41
CA GLY A 19 10.59 -3.04 -0.18
C GLY A 19 11.96 -2.66 -0.74
N ALA A 20 12.01 -2.11 -1.96
CA ALA A 20 13.26 -1.65 -2.57
C ALA A 20 13.84 -0.44 -1.84
N LEU A 21 13.02 0.56 -1.49
CA LEU A 21 13.47 1.74 -0.76
C LEU A 21 14.02 1.40 0.62
N LEU A 22 13.29 0.57 1.40
CA LEU A 22 13.75 0.12 2.71
C LEU A 22 14.98 -0.78 2.58
N GLY A 23 15.00 -1.67 1.60
CA GLY A 23 16.17 -2.50 1.31
C GLY A 23 17.41 -1.66 1.02
N VAL A 24 17.31 -0.67 0.13
CA VAL A 24 18.42 0.24 -0.20
C VAL A 24 18.84 1.04 1.02
N TYR A 25 17.90 1.51 1.83
CA TYR A 25 18.20 2.19 3.08
C TYR A 25 19.07 1.32 4.00
N PHE A 26 18.72 0.05 4.22
CA PHE A 26 19.52 -0.86 5.04
C PHE A 26 20.85 -1.24 4.39
N LEU A 27 20.90 -1.38 3.06
CA LEU A 27 22.14 -1.63 2.35
C LEU A 27 23.14 -0.48 2.54
N VAL A 28 22.68 0.76 2.42
CA VAL A 28 23.54 1.95 2.54
C VAL A 28 23.91 2.24 4.00
N SER A 29 22.99 2.03 4.94
CA SER A 29 23.22 2.35 6.36
C SER A 29 24.01 1.27 7.11
N VAL A 30 23.78 -0.01 6.80
CA VAL A 30 24.39 -1.14 7.52
C VAL A 30 25.50 -1.81 6.70
N GLY A 31 25.49 -1.66 5.36
CA GLY A 31 26.48 -2.28 4.48
C GLY A 31 26.23 -3.76 4.18
N GLU A 32 25.14 -4.34 4.69
CA GLU A 32 24.83 -5.76 4.52
C GLU A 32 23.77 -6.01 3.44
N ALA A 33 24.20 -6.65 2.34
CA ALA A 33 23.30 -7.05 1.26
C ALA A 33 22.28 -8.13 1.65
N ALA A 34 22.56 -8.93 2.67
CA ALA A 34 21.62 -9.93 3.17
C ALA A 34 20.34 -9.27 3.73
N LEU A 35 20.48 -8.16 4.45
CA LEU A 35 19.35 -7.40 4.99
C LEU A 35 18.50 -6.76 3.89
N PHE A 36 19.13 -6.29 2.80
CA PHE A 36 18.40 -5.83 1.62
C PHE A 36 17.43 -6.90 1.12
N TRP A 37 17.95 -8.11 0.84
CA TRP A 37 17.15 -9.20 0.28
C TRP A 37 16.10 -9.69 1.27
N GLN A 38 16.42 -9.73 2.56
CA GLN A 38 15.46 -10.10 3.59
C GLN A 38 14.28 -9.10 3.66
N VAL A 39 14.55 -7.79 3.70
CA VAL A 39 13.50 -6.77 3.73
C VAL A 39 12.69 -6.77 2.45
N PHE A 40 13.35 -6.88 1.29
CA PHE A 40 12.69 -6.90 -0.01
C PHE A 40 11.77 -8.11 -0.18
N THR A 41 12.25 -9.31 0.15
CA THR A 41 11.44 -10.54 0.07
C THR A 41 10.30 -10.53 1.09
N THR A 42 10.51 -10.00 2.29
CA THR A 42 9.45 -9.84 3.30
C THR A 42 8.35 -8.88 2.83
N ALA A 43 8.72 -7.77 2.20
CA ALA A 43 7.75 -6.83 1.64
C ALA A 43 6.90 -7.49 0.53
N ILE A 44 7.53 -8.27 -0.36
CA ILE A 44 6.82 -9.04 -1.40
C ILE A 44 5.92 -10.10 -0.78
N ALA A 45 6.41 -10.83 0.22
CA ALA A 45 5.62 -11.84 0.92
C ALA A 45 4.35 -11.20 1.54
N ASN A 46 4.46 -9.98 2.05
CA ASN A 46 3.36 -9.22 2.64
C ASN A 46 2.48 -8.44 1.63
N ALA A 47 2.71 -8.57 0.33
CA ALA A 47 1.90 -7.92 -0.70
C ALA A 47 0.41 -8.29 -0.64
N HIS A 48 0.09 -9.48 -0.13
CA HIS A 48 -1.30 -9.93 0.09
C HIS A 48 -2.07 -9.00 1.05
N ILE A 49 -1.41 -8.44 2.08
CA ILE A 49 -2.02 -7.51 3.04
C ILE A 49 -2.46 -6.22 2.32
N VAL A 50 -1.64 -5.73 1.40
CA VAL A 50 -1.95 -4.57 0.57
C VAL A 50 -3.15 -4.85 -0.34
N GLY A 51 -3.19 -6.02 -0.98
CA GLY A 51 -4.31 -6.43 -1.83
C GLY A 51 -5.63 -6.51 -1.06
N ILE A 52 -5.62 -7.10 0.13
CA ILE A 52 -6.80 -7.20 1.00
C ILE A 52 -7.21 -5.82 1.52
N SER A 53 -6.26 -4.99 1.95
CA SER A 53 -6.51 -3.61 2.37
C SER A 53 -7.16 -2.78 1.27
N MET A 54 -6.71 -2.94 0.03
CA MET A 54 -7.33 -2.28 -1.13
C MET A 54 -8.78 -2.72 -1.31
N ALA A 55 -9.06 -4.02 -1.20
CA ALA A 55 -10.40 -4.56 -1.37
C ALA A 55 -11.38 -4.14 -0.26
N VAL A 56 -10.93 -4.17 1.00
CA VAL A 56 -11.80 -4.01 2.17
C VAL A 56 -11.86 -2.56 2.68
N CYS A 57 -10.77 -1.81 2.58
CA CYS A 57 -10.69 -0.46 3.13
C CYS A 57 -10.73 0.59 2.03
N VAL A 58 -9.88 0.48 1.01
CA VAL A 58 -9.66 1.58 0.05
C VAL A 58 -10.80 1.70 -0.95
N LEU A 59 -11.20 0.62 -1.61
CA LEU A 59 -12.28 0.64 -2.60
C LEU A 59 -13.63 1.06 -1.99
N PRO A 60 -14.07 0.53 -0.82
CA PRO A 60 -15.32 0.95 -0.21
C PRO A 60 -15.29 2.41 0.24
N THR A 61 -14.17 2.86 0.84
CA THR A 61 -14.00 4.26 1.26
C THR A 61 -14.05 5.20 0.07
N TYR A 62 -13.33 4.87 -1.01
CA TYR A 62 -13.37 5.65 -2.24
C TYR A 62 -14.80 5.71 -2.82
N HIS A 63 -15.50 4.57 -2.91
CA HIS A 63 -16.85 4.52 -3.45
C HIS A 63 -17.85 5.36 -2.63
N LEU A 64 -17.74 5.31 -1.29
CA LEU A 64 -18.58 6.09 -0.38
C LEU A 64 -18.34 7.59 -0.54
N LEU A 65 -17.07 8.01 -0.59
CA LEU A 65 -16.70 9.42 -0.77
C LEU A 65 -17.05 9.94 -2.17
N TYR A 66 -16.94 9.09 -3.18
CA TYR A 66 -17.35 9.39 -4.55
C TYR A 66 -18.86 9.67 -4.63
N LYS A 67 -19.68 8.82 -4.01
CA LYS A 67 -21.13 9.05 -3.91
C LYS A 67 -21.51 10.36 -3.21
N ARG A 68 -20.68 10.81 -2.26
CA ARG A 68 -20.89 12.07 -1.52
C ARG A 68 -20.26 13.29 -2.18
N ASN A 69 -19.63 13.16 -3.35
CA ASN A 69 -18.89 14.23 -4.03
C ASN A 69 -17.83 14.91 -3.14
N LYS A 70 -17.31 14.19 -2.14
CA LYS A 70 -16.32 14.69 -1.16
C LYS A 70 -15.08 13.80 -1.16
N VAL A 71 -14.52 13.55 -2.35
CA VAL A 71 -13.31 12.71 -2.47
C VAL A 71 -12.13 13.46 -1.86
N SER A 72 -11.77 13.08 -0.64
CA SER A 72 -10.56 13.53 0.05
C SER A 72 -9.47 12.48 -0.07
N TYR A 73 -8.33 12.85 -0.65
CA TYR A 73 -7.16 11.98 -0.82
C TYR A 73 -6.63 11.53 0.55
N SER A 74 -6.57 12.46 1.49
CA SER A 74 -6.13 12.20 2.86
C SER A 74 -7.01 11.13 3.53
N ALA A 75 -8.33 11.21 3.37
CA ALA A 75 -9.26 10.24 3.98
C ALA A 75 -9.07 8.81 3.44
N VAL A 76 -8.81 8.68 2.13
CA VAL A 76 -8.60 7.37 1.51
C VAL A 76 -7.23 6.79 1.90
N MET A 77 -6.19 7.63 1.97
CA MET A 77 -4.87 7.19 2.42
C MET A 77 -4.86 6.80 3.91
N THR A 78 -5.55 7.55 4.78
CA THR A 78 -5.64 7.20 6.21
C THR A 78 -6.44 5.92 6.42
N ALA A 79 -7.54 5.73 5.68
CA ALA A 79 -8.28 4.47 5.69
C ALA A 79 -7.41 3.29 5.24
N ALA A 80 -6.57 3.47 4.23
CA ALA A 80 -5.63 2.44 3.77
C ALA A 80 -4.55 2.14 4.81
N MET A 81 -4.01 3.16 5.46
CA MET A 81 -2.99 3.04 6.50
C MET A 81 -3.55 2.27 7.71
N LEU A 82 -4.74 2.66 8.20
CA LEU A 82 -5.42 1.97 9.30
C LEU A 82 -5.81 0.54 8.91
N GLY A 83 -6.28 0.33 7.67
CA GLY A 83 -6.56 -0.98 7.12
C GLY A 83 -5.32 -1.87 7.10
N GLY A 84 -4.18 -1.34 6.67
CA GLY A 84 -2.89 -2.04 6.68
C GLY A 84 -2.46 -2.44 8.08
N ALA A 85 -2.57 -1.53 9.06
CA ALA A 85 -2.26 -1.82 10.46
C ALA A 85 -3.19 -2.89 11.05
N ALA A 86 -4.51 -2.76 10.85
CA ALA A 86 -5.51 -3.69 11.36
C ALA A 86 -5.34 -5.08 10.75
N LEU A 87 -5.14 -5.19 9.43
CA LEU A 87 -4.93 -6.47 8.77
C LEU A 87 -3.61 -7.12 9.17
N THR A 88 -2.54 -6.34 9.38
CA THR A 88 -1.28 -6.88 9.89
C THR A 88 -1.45 -7.50 11.27
N TYR A 89 -2.26 -6.88 12.14
CA TYR A 89 -2.62 -7.43 13.44
C TYR A 89 -3.46 -8.71 13.31
N VAL A 90 -4.51 -8.71 12.47
CA VAL A 90 -5.40 -9.87 12.26
C VAL A 90 -4.65 -11.08 11.68
N PHE A 91 -3.76 -10.88 10.71
CA PHE A 91 -2.98 -11.96 10.10
C PHE A 91 -1.79 -12.40 10.96
N SER A 92 -1.66 -11.89 12.19
CA SER A 92 -0.59 -12.23 13.13
C SER A 92 0.80 -12.12 12.51
N VAL A 93 0.98 -11.17 11.58
CA VAL A 93 2.29 -10.84 11.02
C VAL A 93 2.99 -9.95 12.04
N SER A 94 3.44 -10.59 13.12
CA SER A 94 3.85 -9.94 14.35
C SER A 94 5.31 -9.51 14.27
N GLY A 95 5.52 -8.21 14.06
CA GLY A 95 6.77 -7.50 14.26
C GLY A 95 6.52 -6.01 14.19
N GLY A 96 6.89 -5.24 15.21
CA GLY A 96 6.70 -3.78 15.24
C GLY A 96 7.13 -3.07 13.93
N PRO A 97 8.32 -3.40 13.39
CA PRO A 97 8.77 -2.85 12.10
C PRO A 97 7.90 -3.27 10.90
N ILE A 98 7.36 -4.49 10.91
CA ILE A 98 6.53 -5.02 9.82
C ILE A 98 5.16 -4.35 9.81
N LEU A 99 4.60 -4.05 10.98
CA LEU A 99 3.36 -3.27 11.09
C LEU A 99 3.49 -1.89 10.44
N ILE A 100 4.60 -1.19 10.74
CA ILE A 100 4.87 0.13 10.15
C ILE A 100 5.07 0.00 8.64
N ALA A 101 5.87 -0.98 8.19
CA ALA A 101 6.09 -1.22 6.76
C ALA A 101 4.78 -1.51 6.01
N ASN A 102 3.92 -2.39 6.54
CA ASN A 102 2.63 -2.73 5.92
C ASN A 102 1.67 -1.54 5.88
N SER A 103 1.66 -0.72 6.92
CA SER A 103 0.85 0.50 6.98
C SER A 103 1.28 1.52 5.92
N ILE A 104 2.59 1.72 5.77
CA ILE A 104 3.18 2.58 4.73
C ILE A 104 2.90 2.02 3.33
N MET A 105 3.06 0.71 3.13
CA MET A 105 2.75 0.05 1.86
C MET A 105 1.28 0.22 1.47
N CYS A 106 0.35 0.05 2.40
CA CYS A 106 -1.08 0.24 2.13
C CYS A 106 -1.43 1.70 1.85
N SER A 107 -0.84 2.64 2.60
CA SER A 107 -0.94 4.08 2.35
C SER A 107 -0.47 4.44 0.93
N LEU A 108 0.71 3.96 0.54
CA LEU A 108 1.28 4.22 -0.79
C LEU A 108 0.43 3.55 -1.89
N ALA A 109 -0.09 2.35 -1.66
CA ALA A 109 -0.99 1.68 -2.59
C ALA A 109 -2.25 2.52 -2.87
N ALA A 110 -2.85 3.10 -1.83
CA ALA A 110 -3.99 4.00 -1.99
C ALA A 110 -3.62 5.30 -2.73
N ALA A 111 -2.43 5.86 -2.48
CA ALA A 111 -1.94 7.02 -3.22
C ALA A 111 -1.77 6.72 -4.71
N LEU A 112 -1.13 5.60 -5.05
CA LEU A 112 -0.94 5.13 -6.42
C LEU A 112 -2.28 4.85 -7.12
N PHE A 113 -3.23 4.25 -6.40
CA PHE A 113 -4.59 4.03 -6.89
C PHE A 113 -5.28 5.35 -7.27
N LEU A 114 -5.30 6.33 -6.35
CA LEU A 114 -5.92 7.63 -6.61
C LEU A 114 -5.21 8.40 -7.73
N TYR A 115 -3.88 8.35 -7.75
CA TYR A 115 -3.07 8.97 -8.81
C TYR A 115 -3.41 8.38 -10.18
N SER A 116 -3.49 7.05 -10.28
CA SER A 116 -3.87 6.35 -11.51
C SER A 116 -5.28 6.73 -11.99
N LEU A 117 -6.23 6.88 -11.06
CA LEU A 117 -7.58 7.35 -11.39
C LEU A 117 -7.60 8.80 -11.89
N ARG A 118 -6.78 9.69 -11.31
CA ARG A 118 -6.70 11.10 -11.72
C ARG A 118 -6.12 11.25 -13.12
N GLN A 119 -4.99 10.60 -13.41
CA GLN A 119 -4.34 10.69 -14.72
C GLN A 119 -5.26 10.21 -15.85
N ARG A 120 -6.14 9.24 -15.57
CA ARG A 120 -7.10 8.71 -16.54
C ARG A 120 -8.43 9.48 -16.59
N SER A 121 -8.63 10.45 -15.71
CA SER A 121 -9.79 11.34 -15.74
C SER A 121 -9.52 12.63 -16.54
N THR A 122 -8.26 12.92 -16.86
CA THR A 122 -7.83 14.09 -17.64
C THR A 122 -7.60 13.77 -19.12
N VAL A 123 -8.01 12.58 -19.57
CA VAL A 123 -8.05 12.13 -20.98
C VAL A 123 -9.49 11.79 -21.30
#